data_AF-A0A355GDK1-F1
#
_entry.id   AF-A0A355GDK1-F1
#
_cell.length_a   1.000
_cell.length_b   1.000
_cell.length_c   1.000
_cell.angle_alpha   90.00
_cell.angle_beta   90.00
_cell.angle_gamma   90.00
#
_symmetry.space_group_name_H-M   'P 1'
#
loop_
_entity.id
_entity.type
_entity.pdbx_description
1 polymer ?
#
loop_
_entity_poly.entity_id
_entity_poly.type
_entity_poly.pdbx_seq_one_letter_code
_entity_poly.pdbx_strand_id
1 'polypeptide(L)'
;MISSLGAINGLIITGSRVNVRLGMDHRFFAVLARWNRRVNAPLYSLLSQGVISIVMILLVGTKAGRRMINAPFTLIQSDFIEWEKYQDGFDTLLVATAPLFWTFFLLTGLSLIILRFKAPQMERPFRVPLYPATPILFCLTCLYMLYASLDYARGLALLGLIPVLIGVPLYWMSRRKPST
;
A
#
# COMPACT_ATOMS: atom_id res chain seq x y z
N MET A 1 13.26 6.67 -20.95
CA MET A 1 11.83 6.30 -21.07
C MET A 1 11.59 4.79 -21.22
N ILE A 2 12.50 4.00 -21.80
CA ILE A 2 12.32 2.54 -21.90
C ILE A 2 12.28 1.87 -20.51
N SER A 3 13.11 2.33 -19.57
CA SER A 3 13.15 1.83 -18.18
C SER A 3 11.82 2.02 -17.43
N SER A 4 11.18 3.19 -17.55
CA SER A 4 9.90 3.46 -16.88
C SER A 4 8.77 2.58 -17.41
N LEU A 5 8.73 2.34 -18.73
CA LEU A 5 7.75 1.42 -19.34
C LEU A 5 7.96 -0.03 -18.87
N GLY A 6 9.21 -0.47 -18.78
CA GLY A 6 9.55 -1.80 -18.25
C GLY A 6 9.14 -1.97 -16.77
N ALA A 7 9.44 -0.97 -15.94
CA ALA A 7 9.07 -0.98 -14.52
C ALA A 7 7.55 -1.02 -14.32
N ILE A 8 6.80 -0.21 -15.07
CA ILE A 8 5.32 -0.18 -15.02
C ILE A 8 4.75 -1.54 -15.43
N ASN A 9 5.22 -2.14 -16.52
CA ASN A 9 4.77 -3.46 -16.95
C ASN A 9 5.04 -4.53 -15.87
N GLY A 10 6.22 -4.50 -15.26
CA GLY A 10 6.57 -5.40 -14.15
C GLY A 10 5.67 -5.22 -12.92
N LEU A 11 5.37 -3.97 -12.54
CA LEU A 11 4.50 -3.65 -11.41
C LEU A 11 3.03 -4.03 -11.68
N ILE A 12 2.54 -3.91 -12.92
CA ILE A 12 1.18 -4.34 -13.29
C ILE A 12 1.04 -5.86 -13.14
N ILE A 13 1.99 -6.62 -13.68
CA ILE A 13 1.95 -8.09 -13.63
C ILE A 13 2.06 -8.58 -12.19
N THR A 14 3.00 -8.04 -11.41
CA THR A 14 3.20 -8.46 -10.01
C THR A 14 2.09 -7.98 -9.08
N GLY A 15 1.60 -6.75 -9.25
CA GLY A 15 0.50 -6.17 -8.46
C GLY A 15 -0.80 -6.96 -8.58
N SER A 16 -1.11 -7.47 -9.79
CA SER A 16 -2.30 -8.29 -10.01
C SER A 16 -2.35 -9.55 -9.14
N ARG A 17 -1.20 -10.12 -8.75
CA ARG A 17 -1.12 -11.33 -7.92
C ARG A 17 -1.66 -11.08 -6.50
N VAL A 18 -1.43 -9.88 -5.96
CA VAL A 18 -1.93 -9.48 -4.64
C VAL A 18 -3.46 -9.38 -4.68
N ASN A 19 -4.01 -8.77 -5.73
CA ASN A 19 -5.47 -8.64 -5.92
C ASN A 19 -6.16 -10.00 -6.11
N VAL A 20 -5.53 -10.92 -6.84
CA VAL A 20 -6.03 -12.31 -6.96
C VAL A 20 -6.02 -13.02 -5.61
N ARG A 21 -4.93 -12.90 -4.84
CA ARG A 21 -4.84 -13.50 -3.49
C ARG A 21 -5.94 -12.97 -2.57
N LEU A 22 -6.14 -11.65 -2.57
CA LEU A 22 -7.23 -11.00 -1.84
C LEU A 22 -8.59 -11.60 -2.23
N GLY A 23 -8.85 -11.79 -3.53
CA GLY A 23 -10.09 -12.40 -4.00
C GLY A 23 -10.27 -13.88 -3.63
N MET A 24 -9.18 -14.64 -3.48
CA MET A 24 -9.26 -16.02 -3.01
C MET A 24 -9.63 -16.10 -1.52
N ASP A 25 -9.07 -15.22 -0.70
CA ASP A 25 -9.22 -15.23 0.75
C ASP A 25 -10.55 -14.58 1.21
N HIS A 26 -11.10 -13.65 0.43
CA HIS A 26 -12.26 -12.83 0.79
C HIS A 26 -13.46 -13.03 -0.14
N ARG A 27 -14.64 -13.34 0.42
CA ARG A 27 -15.86 -13.59 -0.38
C ARG A 27 -16.32 -12.34 -1.15
N PHE A 28 -16.21 -11.15 -0.57
CA PHE A 28 -16.62 -9.91 -1.21
C PHE A 28 -15.76 -9.59 -2.44
N PHE A 29 -14.51 -10.02 -2.43
CA PHE A 29 -13.54 -9.79 -3.50
C PHE A 29 -13.37 -10.99 -4.44
N ALA A 30 -14.23 -12.02 -4.35
CA ALA A 30 -14.10 -13.26 -5.12
C ALA A 30 -14.08 -13.06 -6.65
N VAL A 31 -14.69 -11.97 -7.14
CA VAL A 31 -14.67 -11.61 -8.56
C VAL A 31 -13.26 -11.30 -9.06
N LEU A 32 -12.40 -10.72 -8.22
CA LEU A 32 -11.01 -10.40 -8.58
C LEU A 32 -10.15 -11.65 -8.84
N ALA A 33 -10.49 -12.77 -8.19
CA ALA A 33 -9.81 -14.05 -8.37
C ALA A 33 -10.31 -14.86 -9.58
N ARG A 34 -11.32 -14.37 -10.34
CA ARG A 34 -11.82 -15.08 -11.52
C ARG A 34 -10.77 -15.11 -12.62
N TRP A 35 -10.40 -16.33 -13.02
CA TRP A 35 -9.42 -16.59 -14.07
C TRP A 35 -10.08 -16.68 -15.44
N ASN A 36 -9.59 -15.92 -16.43
CA ASN A 36 -10.06 -16.03 -17.80
C ASN A 36 -9.17 -16.99 -18.60
N ARG A 37 -9.74 -18.12 -19.04
CA ARG A 37 -9.02 -19.17 -19.80
C ARG A 37 -8.56 -18.75 -21.19
N ARG A 38 -9.18 -17.74 -21.82
CA ARG A 38 -8.76 -17.29 -23.17
C ARG A 38 -7.46 -16.48 -23.14
N VAL A 39 -7.31 -15.63 -22.12
CA VAL A 39 -6.18 -14.70 -21.99
C VAL A 39 -5.12 -15.23 -21.02
N ASN A 40 -5.40 -16.34 -20.32
CA ASN A 40 -4.55 -16.92 -19.28
C ASN A 40 -4.11 -15.89 -18.23
N ALA A 41 -5.05 -15.03 -17.82
CA ALA A 41 -4.78 -13.94 -16.90
C ALA A 41 -6.03 -13.59 -16.05
N PRO A 42 -5.82 -13.01 -14.85
CA PRO A 42 -6.90 -12.54 -13.98
C PRO A 42 -7.39 -11.15 -14.43
N LEU A 43 -8.23 -11.10 -15.46
CA LEU A 43 -8.65 -9.85 -16.10
C LEU A 43 -9.26 -8.83 -15.12
N TYR A 44 -10.12 -9.26 -14.21
CA TYR A 44 -10.76 -8.37 -13.24
C TYR A 44 -9.76 -7.73 -12.27
N SER A 45 -8.69 -8.44 -11.89
CA SER A 45 -7.62 -7.89 -11.04
C SER A 45 -6.78 -6.84 -11.75
N LEU A 46 -6.56 -7.03 -13.06
CA LEU A 46 -5.85 -6.05 -13.88
C LEU A 46 -6.70 -4.80 -14.11
N LEU A 47 -7.99 -4.99 -14.44
CA LEU A 47 -8.92 -3.89 -14.65
C LEU A 47 -9.13 -3.08 -13.37
N SER A 48 -9.33 -3.73 -12.22
CA SER A 48 -9.49 -3.02 -10.95
C SER A 48 -8.26 -2.19 -10.59
N GLN A 49 -7.06 -2.73 -10.77
CA GLN A 49 -5.82 -1.98 -10.55
C GLN A 49 -5.72 -0.79 -11.50
N GLY A 50 -6.01 -0.97 -12.79
CA GLY A 50 -6.02 0.11 -13.78
C GLY A 50 -7.02 1.21 -13.44
N VAL A 51 -8.25 0.84 -13.04
CA VAL A 51 -9.28 1.79 -12.60
C VAL A 51 -8.80 2.58 -11.38
N ILE A 52 -8.24 1.92 -10.36
CA ILE A 52 -7.71 2.59 -9.18
C ILE A 52 -6.57 3.55 -9.55
N SER A 53 -5.66 3.13 -10.43
CA SER A 53 -4.57 3.99 -10.91
C SER A 53 -5.09 5.23 -11.64
N ILE A 54 -6.07 5.06 -12.55
CA ILE A 54 -6.69 6.18 -13.27
C ILE A 54 -7.38 7.12 -12.27
N VAL A 55 -8.15 6.57 -11.33
CA VAL A 55 -8.83 7.36 -10.29
C VAL A 55 -7.81 8.16 -9.47
N MET A 56 -6.71 7.55 -9.02
CA MET A 56 -5.64 8.25 -8.28
C MET A 56 -5.00 9.36 -9.11
N ILE A 57 -4.70 9.10 -10.39
CA ILE A 57 -4.13 10.10 -11.30
C ILE A 57 -5.09 11.27 -11.49
N LEU A 58 -6.38 11.01 -11.70
CA LEU A 58 -7.37 12.06 -11.88
C LEU A 58 -7.61 12.85 -10.59
N LEU A 59 -7.72 12.18 -9.45
CA LEU A 59 -7.98 12.82 -8.17
C LEU A 59 -6.81 13.67 -7.68
N VAL A 60 -5.57 13.17 -7.79
CA VAL A 60 -4.38 13.87 -7.24
C VAL A 60 -3.66 14.70 -8.30
N GLY A 61 -3.69 14.27 -9.56
CA GLY A 61 -3.01 14.93 -10.67
C GLY A 61 -3.75 16.14 -11.24
N THR A 62 -5.07 16.25 -11.04
CA THR A 62 -5.85 17.38 -11.57
C THR A 62 -6.29 18.37 -10.49
N LYS A 63 -6.38 19.66 -10.85
CA LYS A 63 -6.90 20.71 -9.96
C LYS A 63 -8.35 20.44 -9.53
N ALA A 64 -9.16 19.90 -10.45
CA ALA A 64 -10.54 19.52 -10.18
C ALA A 64 -10.63 18.38 -9.13
N GLY A 65 -9.81 17.34 -9.28
CA GLY A 65 -9.72 16.24 -8.33
C GLY A 65 -9.30 16.69 -6.93
N ARG A 66 -8.27 17.55 -6.83
CA ARG A 66 -7.83 18.12 -5.54
C ARG A 66 -8.95 18.93 -4.88
N ARG A 67 -9.74 19.68 -5.66
CA ARG A 67 -10.90 20.43 -5.15
C ARG A 67 -11.97 19.49 -4.60
N MET A 68 -12.24 18.36 -5.25
CA MET A 68 -13.18 17.34 -4.76
C MET A 68 -12.71 16.74 -3.44
N ILE A 69 -11.41 16.48 -3.29
CA ILE A 69 -10.83 16.01 -2.03
C ILE A 69 -10.97 17.07 -0.94
N ASN A 70 -10.72 18.35 -1.24
CA ASN A 70 -10.76 19.43 -0.25
C ASN A 70 -12.17 19.84 0.16
N ALA A 71 -13.19 19.67 -0.69
CA ALA A 71 -14.58 20.06 -0.42
C ALA A 71 -15.10 19.63 0.97
N PRO A 72 -14.97 18.35 1.40
CA PRO A 72 -15.36 17.95 2.75
C PRO A 72 -14.53 18.58 3.88
N PHE A 73 -13.25 18.91 3.63
CA PHE A 73 -12.37 19.52 4.64
C PHE A 73 -12.59 21.03 4.78
N THR A 74 -13.02 21.71 3.71
CA THR A 74 -13.39 23.13 3.78
C THR A 74 -14.60 23.40 4.68
N LEU A 75 -15.49 22.42 4.85
CA LEU A 75 -16.62 22.49 5.78
C LEU A 75 -16.20 22.40 7.25
N ILE A 76 -15.00 21.87 7.54
CA ILE A 76 -14.48 21.64 8.88
C ILE A 76 -13.43 22.72 9.26
N GLN A 77 -13.27 23.76 8.43
CA GLN A 77 -12.36 24.90 8.65
C GLN A 77 -10.94 24.47 9.05
N SER A 78 -10.41 23.45 8.37
CA SER A 78 -9.03 23.01 8.59
C SER A 78 -8.30 22.77 7.27
N ASP A 79 -7.31 23.61 6.99
CA ASP A 79 -6.42 23.49 5.84
C ASP A 79 -5.30 22.48 6.14
N PHE A 80 -5.67 21.22 6.38
CA PHE A 80 -4.69 20.17 6.67
C PHE A 80 -3.82 19.80 5.46
N ILE A 81 -4.29 20.02 4.23
CA ILE A 81 -3.65 19.49 3.01
C ILE A 81 -3.08 20.62 2.15
N GLU A 82 -1.79 20.90 2.33
CA GLU A 82 -1.02 21.88 1.55
C GLU A 82 -0.59 21.30 0.19
N TRP A 83 -1.47 21.39 -0.81
CA TRP A 83 -1.19 20.91 -2.18
C TRP A 83 -0.10 21.70 -2.92
N GLU A 84 0.21 22.90 -2.43
CA GLU A 84 1.16 23.84 -3.03
C GLU A 84 2.61 23.53 -2.64
N LYS A 85 2.81 22.71 -1.59
CA LYS A 85 4.13 22.25 -1.14
C LYS A 85 4.81 21.31 -2.14
N TYR A 86 4.06 20.72 -3.07
CA TYR A 86 4.54 19.69 -4.01
C TYR A 86 4.45 20.21 -5.45
N GLN A 87 5.56 20.09 -6.21
CA GLN A 87 5.64 20.61 -7.58
C GLN A 87 4.65 19.91 -8.51
N ASP A 88 4.54 18.58 -8.44
CA ASP A 88 3.71 17.77 -9.34
C ASP A 88 2.75 16.81 -8.63
N GLY A 89 1.73 16.35 -9.37
CA GLY A 89 0.82 15.29 -8.90
C GLY A 89 1.52 13.96 -8.63
N PHE A 90 2.62 13.69 -9.33
CA PHE A 90 3.46 12.51 -9.07
C PHE A 90 4.13 12.59 -7.69
N ASP A 91 4.77 13.71 -7.37
CA ASP A 91 5.43 13.91 -6.06
C ASP A 91 4.42 13.81 -4.92
N THR A 92 3.23 14.38 -5.13
CA THR A 92 2.12 14.31 -4.18
C THR A 92 1.72 12.84 -3.89
N LEU A 93 1.60 12.01 -4.94
CA LEU A 93 1.28 10.58 -4.78
C LEU A 93 2.42 9.80 -4.09
N LEU A 94 3.67 10.13 -4.42
CA LEU A 94 4.85 9.50 -3.82
C LEU A 94 4.93 9.82 -2.32
N VAL A 95 4.75 11.08 -1.95
CA VAL A 95 4.81 11.54 -0.56
C VAL A 95 3.63 11.02 0.26
N ALA A 96 2.43 10.94 -0.33
CA ALA A 96 1.26 10.41 0.35
C ALA A 96 1.40 8.90 0.68
N THR A 97 2.15 8.15 -0.13
CA THR A 97 2.32 6.70 0.04
C THR A 97 3.54 6.34 0.89
N ALA A 98 4.53 7.23 1.01
CA ALA A 98 5.75 6.98 1.77
C ALA A 98 5.51 6.56 3.25
N PRO A 99 4.62 7.20 4.04
CA PRO A 99 4.39 6.77 5.42
C PRO A 99 3.85 5.35 5.53
N LEU A 100 2.98 4.94 4.60
CA LEU A 100 2.46 3.58 4.55
C LEU A 100 3.58 2.58 4.29
N PHE A 101 4.40 2.86 3.28
CA PHE A 101 5.51 2.00 2.90
C PHE A 101 6.47 1.76 4.06
N TRP A 102 6.90 2.84 4.73
CA TRP A 102 7.80 2.74 5.88
C TRP A 102 7.15 2.06 7.10
N THR A 103 5.85 2.25 7.31
CA THR A 103 5.10 1.56 8.37
C THR A 103 5.09 0.04 8.14
N PHE A 104 4.70 -0.41 6.95
CA PHE A 104 4.66 -1.85 6.65
C PHE A 104 6.07 -2.48 6.62
N PHE A 105 7.09 -1.74 6.20
CA PHE A 105 8.47 -2.19 6.25
C PHE A 105 8.96 -2.35 7.68
N LEU A 106 8.68 -1.38 8.55
CA LEU A 106 8.98 -1.47 9.98
C LEU A 106 8.29 -2.67 10.62
N LEU A 107 6.99 -2.87 10.36
CA LEU A 107 6.24 -4.03 10.86
C LEU A 107 6.82 -5.35 10.37
N THR A 108 7.28 -5.42 9.12
CA THR A 108 7.93 -6.61 8.55
C THR A 108 9.27 -6.88 9.24
N GLY A 109 10.08 -5.84 9.48
CA GLY A 109 11.34 -5.95 10.23
C GLY A 109 11.13 -6.42 11.67
N LEU A 110 10.16 -5.83 12.38
CA LEU A 110 9.77 -6.25 13.72
C LEU A 110 9.23 -7.68 13.76
N SER A 111 8.45 -8.08 12.76
CA SER A 111 7.91 -9.45 12.64
C SER A 111 9.03 -10.48 12.63
N LEU A 112 10.16 -10.20 11.95
CA LEU A 112 11.32 -11.09 11.96
C LEU A 112 11.87 -11.29 13.38
N ILE A 113 12.09 -10.18 14.11
CA ILE A 113 12.62 -10.21 15.48
C ILE A 113 11.64 -10.94 16.42
N ILE A 114 10.36 -10.59 16.36
CA ILE A 114 9.30 -11.19 17.19
C ILE A 114 9.17 -12.69 16.91
N LEU A 115 9.17 -13.11 15.64
CA LEU A 115 9.09 -14.52 15.27
C LEU A 115 10.29 -15.33 15.76
N ARG A 116 11.46 -14.70 15.93
CA ARG A 116 12.62 -15.39 16.52
C ARG A 116 12.44 -15.71 17.99
N PHE A 117 11.72 -14.87 18.73
CA PHE A 117 11.37 -15.12 20.13
C PHE A 117 10.16 -16.06 20.26
N LYS A 118 9.16 -15.91 19.38
CA LYS A 118 7.91 -16.68 19.47
C LYS A 118 8.02 -18.11 18.93
N ALA A 119 8.85 -18.34 17.92
CA ALA A 119 9.05 -19.65 17.30
C ALA A 119 10.55 -19.99 17.17
N PRO A 120 11.26 -20.24 18.28
CA PRO A 120 12.69 -20.55 18.26
C PRO A 120 13.00 -21.90 17.60
N GLN A 121 12.10 -22.88 17.71
CA GLN A 121 12.29 -24.28 17.28
C GLN A 121 11.96 -24.56 15.80
N MET A 122 11.48 -23.56 15.05
CA MET A 122 11.14 -23.75 13.63
C MET A 122 12.42 -23.93 12.81
N GLU A 123 12.45 -24.90 11.89
CA GLU A 123 13.59 -25.09 10.97
C GLU A 123 13.80 -23.83 10.13
N ARG A 124 15.05 -23.38 10.02
CA ARG A 124 15.42 -22.13 9.32
C ARG A 124 16.36 -22.45 8.16
N PRO A 125 15.83 -22.66 6.94
CA PRO A 125 16.65 -22.91 5.75
C PRO A 125 17.65 -21.78 5.45
N PHE A 126 17.32 -20.55 5.85
CA PHE A 126 18.20 -19.39 5.73
C PHE A 126 18.29 -18.63 7.06
N ARG A 127 19.49 -18.18 7.41
CA ARG A 127 19.75 -17.36 8.60
C ARG A 127 20.33 -16.02 8.18
N VAL A 128 19.74 -14.93 8.68
CA VAL A 128 20.23 -13.56 8.43
C VAL A 128 21.67 -13.42 8.96
N PRO A 129 22.64 -13.03 8.12
CA PRO A 129 24.00 -12.73 8.55
C PRO A 129 24.02 -11.59 9.57
N LEU A 130 24.90 -11.67 10.59
CA LEU A 130 25.06 -10.64 11.63
C LEU A 130 23.79 -10.38 12.46
N TYR A 131 22.95 -11.39 12.65
CA TYR A 131 21.80 -11.26 13.55
C TYR A 131 22.24 -11.03 15.00
N PRO A 132 21.64 -10.07 15.75
CA PRO A 132 20.46 -9.24 15.40
C PRO A 132 20.78 -7.83 14.85
N ALA A 133 22.05 -7.49 14.62
CA ALA A 133 22.45 -6.14 14.23
C ALA A 133 21.80 -5.70 12.91
N THR A 134 21.73 -6.58 11.91
CA THR A 134 21.15 -6.27 10.60
C THR A 134 19.65 -5.93 10.65
N PRO A 135 18.75 -6.73 11.28
CA PRO A 135 17.35 -6.33 11.48
C PRO A 135 17.18 -5.08 12.33
N ILE A 136 18.00 -4.88 13.37
CA ILE A 136 17.90 -3.70 14.23
C ILE A 136 18.22 -2.43 13.42
N LEU A 137 19.33 -2.45 12.67
CA LEU A 137 19.70 -1.32 11.82
C LEU A 137 18.60 -1.02 10.79
N PHE A 138 18.04 -2.05 10.15
CA PHE A 138 16.92 -1.89 9.22
C PHE A 138 15.69 -1.25 9.90
N CYS A 139 15.32 -1.72 11.09
CA CYS A 139 14.19 -1.16 11.85
C CYS A 139 14.44 0.30 12.25
N LEU A 140 15.66 0.64 12.68
CA LEU A 140 16.03 2.01 13.03
C LEU A 140 15.94 2.94 11.82
N THR A 141 16.44 2.51 10.66
CA THR A 141 16.32 3.29 9.41
C THR A 141 14.87 3.45 8.99
N CYS A 142 14.06 2.39 9.06
CA CYS A 142 12.63 2.48 8.73
C CYS A 142 11.89 3.40 9.70
N LEU A 143 12.23 3.37 10.98
CA LEU A 143 11.63 4.26 11.99
C LEU A 143 11.99 5.72 11.73
N TYR A 144 13.26 6.02 11.43
CA TYR A 144 13.69 7.35 11.07
C TYR A 144 13.01 7.86 9.79
N MET A 145 12.94 7.02 8.75
CA MET A 145 12.26 7.36 7.49
C MET A 145 10.75 7.54 7.68
N LEU A 146 10.11 6.73 8.53
CA LEU A 146 8.71 6.92 8.88
C LEU A 146 8.48 8.27 9.56
N TYR A 147 9.33 8.62 10.53
CA TYR A 147 9.28 9.92 11.20
C TYR A 147 9.44 11.08 10.21
N ALA A 148 10.50 11.04 9.39
CA ALA A 148 10.75 12.07 8.36
C ALA A 148 9.59 12.16 7.36
N SER A 149 9.04 11.01 6.95
CA SER A 149 7.93 10.96 6.02
C SER A 149 6.63 11.51 6.61
N LEU A 150 6.37 11.33 7.91
CA LEU A 150 5.20 11.87 8.58
C LEU A 150 5.32 13.38 8.78
N ASP A 151 6.49 13.87 9.20
CA ASP A 151 6.73 15.32 9.33
C ASP A 151 6.72 16.02 7.97
N TYR A 152 7.20 15.35 6.92
CA TYR A 152 7.16 15.90 5.56
C TYR A 152 5.75 15.89 4.97
N ALA A 153 5.03 14.76 5.04
CA ALA A 153 3.72 14.60 4.44
C ALA A 153 2.60 15.34 5.21
N ARG A 154 2.68 15.44 6.55
CA ARG A 154 1.66 15.99 7.45
C ARG A 154 0.24 15.57 7.06
N GLY A 155 -0.62 16.50 6.62
CA GLY A 155 -2.00 16.16 6.25
C GLY A 155 -2.14 15.35 4.96
N LEU A 156 -1.12 15.31 4.10
CA LEU A 156 -1.09 14.42 2.94
C LEU A 156 -1.02 12.93 3.36
N ALA A 157 -0.50 12.63 4.55
CA ALA A 157 -0.45 11.28 5.09
C ALA A 157 -1.85 10.68 5.31
N LEU A 158 -2.87 11.53 5.51
CA LEU A 158 -4.26 11.08 5.62
C LEU A 158 -4.75 10.40 4.34
N LEU A 159 -4.30 10.86 3.17
CA LEU A 159 -4.64 10.21 1.89
C LEU A 159 -4.11 8.78 1.80
N GLY A 160 -2.96 8.50 2.41
CA GLY A 160 -2.44 7.14 2.56
C GLY A 160 -3.19 6.33 3.63
N LEU A 161 -3.51 6.96 4.76
CA LEU A 161 -4.10 6.25 5.90
C LEU A 161 -5.57 5.87 5.68
N ILE A 162 -6.36 6.70 4.99
CA ILE A 162 -7.79 6.46 4.76
C ILE A 162 -8.04 5.12 4.05
N PRO A 163 -7.40 4.78 2.91
CA PRO A 163 -7.55 3.48 2.27
C PRO A 163 -7.22 2.29 3.20
N VAL A 164 -6.21 2.43 4.06
CA VAL A 164 -5.84 1.39 5.03
C VAL A 164 -6.92 1.22 6.08
N LEU A 165 -7.45 2.33 6.62
CA LEU A 165 -8.54 2.31 7.59
C LEU A 165 -9.83 1.75 6.99
N ILE A 166 -10.14 2.03 5.72
CA ILE A 166 -11.26 1.42 4.98
C ILE A 166 -11.03 -0.10 4.77
N GLY A 167 -9.78 -0.53 4.64
CA GLY A 167 -9.42 -1.94 4.56
C GLY A 167 -9.80 -2.75 5.81
N VAL A 168 -9.80 -2.14 7.00
CA VAL A 168 -10.14 -2.80 8.28
C VAL A 168 -11.61 -3.29 8.35
N PRO A 169 -12.64 -2.44 8.14
CA PRO A 169 -14.03 -2.90 8.14
C PRO A 169 -14.30 -3.88 6.99
N LEU A 170 -13.71 -3.65 5.81
CA LEU A 170 -13.82 -4.59 4.68
C LEU A 170 -13.24 -5.96 5.02
N TYR A 171 -12.11 -5.99 5.72
CA TYR A 171 -11.49 -7.23 6.20
C TYR A 171 -12.43 -7.99 7.13
N TRP A 172 -13.02 -7.32 8.13
CA TRP A 172 -13.95 -7.95 9.07
C TRP A 172 -15.23 -8.46 8.41
N MET A 173 -15.83 -7.67 7.52
CA MET A 173 -17.05 -8.07 6.80
C MET A 173 -16.83 -9.24 5.85
N SER A 174 -15.60 -9.39 5.33
CA SER A 174 -15.30 -10.35 4.27
C SER A 174 -14.50 -11.58 4.72
N ARG A 175 -14.28 -11.80 6.02
CA ARG A 175 -13.63 -13.04 6.50
C ARG A 175 -14.49 -14.24 6.09
N ARG A 176 -13.94 -15.15 5.28
CA ARG A 176 -14.57 -16.47 5.11
C ARG A 176 -14.45 -17.21 6.45
N LYS A 177 -15.57 -17.73 6.97
CA LYS A 177 -15.51 -18.68 8.09
C LYS A 177 -14.62 -19.85 7.64
N PRO A 178 -13.64 -20.28 8.45
CA PRO A 178 -12.84 -21.46 8.11
C PRO A 178 -13.80 -22.62 7.86
N SER A 179 -13.71 -23.27 6.69
CA SER A 179 -14.35 -24.58 6.51
C SER A 179 -13.65 -25.54 7.45
N THR A 180 -14.38 -25.98 8.47
CA THR A 180 -13.99 -27.04 9.40
C THR A 180 -13.86 -28.36 8.67
#